data_AF-A0A536RZX1-F1
#
_entry.id   AF-A0A536RZX1-F1
#
_cell.length_a   1.000
_cell.length_b   1.000
_cell.length_c   1.000
_cell.angle_alpha   90.00
_cell.angle_beta   90.00
_cell.angle_gamma   90.00
#
_symmetry.space_group_name_H-M   'P 1'
#
loop_
_entity.id
_entity.type
_entity.pdbx_description
1 polymer ?
#
loop_
_entity_poly.entity_id
_entity_poly.type
_entity_poly.pdbx_seq_one_letter_code
_entity_poly.pdbx_strand_id
1 'polypeptide(L)'
;MPRALIVALGFILAGLGGLGAYFLPVFQTAANSTSASDGLPNLNPISAPTQPFTVLLLGSDDDAKFVPERLNTQSMILVRIDPNTKQATMLSIPRDLWVQIPNQGWGKISWAYQEGGTQGAIAAVESNFQVHVDDYVWIGLNGLVRLVDKLGGVNLQVTNPVMDNYYPADLNTTDPYGYYRVAVLPGATHMDGVHALQYVRSRHGDARGDFARSERQQQLLLSIKAEAAHLNAADLPSLAGAFNGEIKTSIGLDKARALISIANDFSGPSVHRIVLVPPYTSDGWVAGQSVLLPDWNQIRPLVHKSFS
;
A
#
# COMPACT_ATOMS: atom_id res chain seq x y z
N MET A 1 50.66 27.22 21.84
CA MET A 1 49.61 27.15 20.81
C MET A 1 48.70 28.38 20.94
N PRO A 2 48.35 29.07 19.85
CA PRO A 2 47.47 30.24 19.93
C PRO A 2 46.08 29.83 20.42
N ARG A 3 45.49 30.61 21.35
CA ARG A 3 44.21 30.31 22.02
C ARG A 3 43.06 30.02 21.03
N ALA A 4 43.09 30.60 19.84
CA ALA A 4 42.13 30.36 18.77
C ALA A 4 42.16 28.91 18.23
N LEU A 5 43.34 28.26 18.21
CA LEU A 5 43.49 26.89 17.72
C LEU A 5 42.82 25.87 18.68
N ILE A 6 42.91 26.13 19.99
CA ILE A 6 42.31 25.26 21.03
C ILE A 6 40.78 25.34 20.97
N VAL A 7 40.23 26.55 20.77
CA VAL A 7 38.79 26.75 20.62
C VAL A 7 38.26 26.11 19.34
N ALA A 8 38.98 26.26 18.22
CA ALA A 8 38.62 25.60 16.96
C ALA A 8 38.66 24.07 17.08
N LEU A 9 39.69 23.51 17.74
CA LEU A 9 39.76 22.07 18.01
C LEU A 9 38.59 21.60 18.89
N GLY A 10 38.21 22.40 19.89
CA GLY A 10 37.07 22.11 20.77
C GLY A 10 35.74 22.07 20.00
N PHE A 11 35.49 23.00 19.09
CA PHE A 11 34.29 22.98 18.23
C PHE A 11 34.29 21.80 17.24
N ILE A 12 35.45 21.44 16.69
CA ILE A 12 35.57 20.28 15.80
C ILE A 12 35.33 18.99 16.60
N LEU A 13 35.90 18.84 17.79
CA LEU A 13 35.70 17.67 18.65
C LEU A 13 34.26 17.58 19.20
N ALA A 14 33.64 18.70 19.56
CA ALA A 14 32.24 18.74 19.98
C ALA A 14 31.29 18.47 18.80
N GLY A 15 31.64 18.95 17.60
CA GLY A 15 30.91 18.65 16.36
C GLY A 15 31.00 17.18 15.97
N LEU A 16 32.20 16.60 16.04
CA LEU A 16 32.43 15.17 15.77
C LEU A 16 31.81 14.27 16.84
N GLY A 17 31.89 14.64 18.11
CA GLY A 17 31.24 13.93 19.22
C GLY A 17 29.71 14.03 19.17
N GLY A 18 29.18 15.21 18.82
CA GLY A 18 27.75 15.44 18.63
C GLY A 18 27.19 14.71 17.41
N LEU A 19 27.92 14.71 16.29
CA LEU A 19 27.61 13.90 15.11
C LEU A 19 27.64 12.40 15.46
N GLY A 20 28.67 11.95 16.17
CA GLY A 20 28.78 10.57 16.63
C GLY A 20 27.59 10.14 17.50
N ALA A 21 27.21 10.97 18.48
CA ALA A 21 26.07 10.71 19.36
C ALA A 21 24.71 10.76 18.62
N TYR A 22 24.55 11.68 17.66
CA TYR A 22 23.35 11.81 16.85
C TYR A 22 23.13 10.58 15.94
N PHE A 23 24.20 10.01 15.40
CA PHE A 23 24.14 8.82 14.54
C PHE A 23 24.29 7.50 15.31
N LEU A 24 24.64 7.51 16.60
CA LEU A 24 24.81 6.30 17.40
C LEU A 24 23.55 5.40 17.42
N PRO A 25 22.31 5.92 17.52
CA PRO A 25 21.10 5.10 17.44
C PRO A 25 20.91 4.48 16.05
N VAL A 26 21.34 5.15 14.98
CA VAL A 26 21.30 4.64 13.60
C VAL A 26 22.28 3.47 13.46
N PHE A 27 23.50 3.61 14.00
CA PHE A 27 24.48 2.52 14.00
C PHE A 27 24.08 1.36 14.90
N GLN A 28 23.44 1.61 16.05
CA GLN A 28 22.92 0.55 16.92
C GLN A 28 21.73 -0.16 16.28
N THR A 29 20.85 0.57 15.61
CA THR A 29 19.73 -0.02 14.85
C THR A 29 20.28 -0.85 13.70
N ALA A 30 21.25 -0.33 12.93
CA ALA A 30 21.93 -1.07 11.87
C ALA A 30 22.67 -2.31 12.38
N ALA A 31 23.38 -2.21 13.52
CA ALA A 31 24.10 -3.31 14.16
C ALA A 31 23.19 -4.38 14.78
N ASN A 32 22.01 -3.99 15.26
CA ASN A 32 21.00 -4.92 15.78
C ASN A 32 20.18 -5.53 14.64
N SER A 33 20.04 -4.83 13.50
CA SER A 33 19.43 -5.36 12.27
C SER A 33 20.33 -6.40 11.59
N THR A 34 21.64 -6.35 11.81
CA THR A 34 22.61 -7.36 11.37
C THR A 34 22.66 -8.63 12.22
N SER A 35 21.73 -8.85 13.16
CA SER A 35 21.53 -10.18 13.77
C SER A 35 20.74 -11.14 12.87
N ALA A 36 20.20 -10.68 11.74
CA ALA A 36 19.85 -11.56 10.62
C ALA A 36 21.07 -11.61 9.68
N SER A 37 21.66 -12.78 9.58
CA SER A 37 22.85 -13.07 8.78
C SER A 37 22.58 -13.02 7.28
N ASP A 38 22.35 -11.85 6.71
CA ASP A 38 22.51 -11.63 5.27
C ASP A 38 23.59 -10.56 5.05
N GLY A 39 24.58 -10.93 4.24
CA GLY A 39 25.78 -10.15 4.00
C GLY A 39 25.53 -8.79 3.35
N LEU A 40 26.62 -8.08 3.07
CA LEU A 40 26.64 -6.87 2.25
C LEU A 40 25.69 -7.00 1.03
N PRO A 41 25.04 -5.92 0.58
CA PRO A 41 24.17 -5.94 -0.60
C PRO A 41 24.86 -6.67 -1.75
N ASN A 42 24.31 -7.81 -2.16
CA ASN A 42 24.79 -8.52 -3.33
C ASN A 42 24.56 -7.61 -4.55
N LEU A 43 25.65 -7.06 -5.11
CA LEU A 43 25.63 -6.19 -6.28
C LEU A 43 25.55 -6.98 -7.60
N ASN A 44 25.47 -8.31 -7.54
CA ASN A 44 25.26 -9.13 -8.73
C ASN A 44 23.87 -8.88 -9.30
N PRO A 45 23.70 -8.90 -10.64
CA PRO A 45 22.40 -8.73 -11.27
C PRO A 45 21.45 -9.82 -10.77
N ILE A 46 20.44 -9.40 -10.01
CA ILE A 46 19.38 -10.28 -9.53
C ILE A 46 18.53 -10.65 -10.75
N SER A 47 18.36 -11.95 -10.97
CA SER A 47 17.50 -12.43 -12.06
C SER A 47 16.06 -12.03 -11.77
N ALA A 48 15.44 -11.33 -12.70
CA ALA A 48 14.03 -10.98 -12.59
C ALA A 48 13.17 -12.25 -12.56
N PRO A 49 12.00 -12.24 -11.87
CA PRO A 49 11.04 -13.32 -11.97
C PRO A 49 10.73 -13.60 -13.44
N THR A 50 10.72 -14.88 -13.83
CA THR A 50 10.44 -15.31 -15.21
C THR A 50 9.06 -15.96 -15.36
N GLN A 51 8.39 -16.25 -14.25
CA GLN A 51 7.03 -16.78 -14.24
C GLN A 51 6.06 -15.68 -13.80
N PRO A 52 4.81 -15.69 -14.32
CA PRO A 52 3.75 -14.86 -13.78
C PRO A 52 3.56 -15.13 -12.28
N PHE A 53 3.27 -14.07 -11.52
CA PHE A 53 2.98 -14.19 -10.09
C PHE A 53 1.94 -13.14 -9.68
N THR A 54 1.39 -13.34 -8.50
CA THR A 54 0.30 -12.55 -7.94
C THR A 54 0.70 -11.91 -6.61
N VAL A 55 0.23 -10.69 -6.38
CA VAL A 55 0.46 -9.94 -5.15
C VAL A 55 -0.87 -9.39 -4.66
N LEU A 56 -1.23 -9.68 -3.42
CA LEU A 56 -2.38 -9.07 -2.76
C LEU A 56 -1.95 -7.80 -2.03
N LEU A 57 -2.40 -6.65 -2.52
CA LEU A 57 -2.19 -5.35 -1.87
C LEU A 57 -3.33 -5.07 -0.90
N LEU A 58 -3.00 -4.85 0.36
CA LEU A 58 -3.92 -4.60 1.46
C LEU A 58 -3.66 -3.21 2.04
N GLY A 59 -4.66 -2.33 1.98
CA GLY A 59 -4.64 -1.07 2.71
C GLY A 59 -5.53 -1.19 3.94
N SER A 60 -4.97 -0.99 5.13
CA SER A 60 -5.73 -1.01 6.38
C SER A 60 -5.76 0.37 7.01
N ASP A 61 -6.87 0.64 7.66
CA ASP A 61 -6.98 1.71 8.62
C ASP A 61 -6.60 1.11 9.96
N ASP A 62 -5.42 1.44 10.47
CA ASP A 62 -5.05 1.18 11.85
C ASP A 62 -5.65 2.29 12.72
N ASP A 63 -6.98 2.32 12.70
CA ASP A 63 -7.73 3.16 13.60
C ASP A 63 -7.44 2.73 15.04
N ALA A 64 -6.42 3.36 15.64
CA ALA A 64 -6.08 3.22 17.05
C ALA A 64 -7.13 3.88 17.97
N LYS A 65 -8.20 4.46 17.40
CA LYS A 65 -9.29 5.15 18.10
C LYS A 65 -10.44 4.18 18.44
N PHE A 66 -10.55 3.06 17.73
CA PHE A 66 -11.38 1.91 18.10
C PHE A 66 -10.52 0.75 18.62
N VAL A 67 -11.18 -0.21 19.27
CA VAL A 67 -10.53 -1.34 19.98
C VAL A 67 -9.42 -1.96 19.11
N PRO A 68 -8.16 -2.05 19.61
CA PRO A 68 -6.97 -2.49 18.84
C PRO A 68 -7.09 -3.85 18.13
N GLU A 69 -8.12 -4.63 18.47
CA GLU A 69 -8.35 -6.01 18.04
C GLU A 69 -9.24 -6.14 16.79
N ARG A 70 -9.71 -5.04 16.17
CA ARG A 70 -10.65 -5.08 15.01
C ARG A 70 -10.15 -4.36 13.76
N LEU A 71 -8.93 -4.66 13.34
CA LEU A 71 -8.37 -4.14 12.09
C LEU A 71 -9.11 -4.72 10.88
N ASN A 72 -9.61 -3.83 10.03
CA ASN A 72 -10.26 -4.16 8.76
C ASN A 72 -9.46 -3.60 7.60
N THR A 73 -9.33 -4.40 6.55
CA THR A 73 -8.77 -3.92 5.28
C THR A 73 -9.78 -3.04 4.56
N GLN A 74 -9.43 -1.78 4.35
CA GLN A 74 -10.25 -0.77 3.65
C GLN A 74 -10.00 -0.77 2.14
N SER A 75 -8.90 -1.39 1.71
CA SER A 75 -8.52 -1.61 0.31
C SER A 75 -7.97 -3.02 0.14
N MET A 76 -8.43 -3.69 -0.91
CA MET A 76 -7.90 -4.97 -1.38
C MET A 76 -7.73 -4.91 -2.89
N ILE A 77 -6.50 -5.06 -3.38
CA ILE A 77 -6.19 -5.06 -4.82
C ILE A 77 -5.32 -6.27 -5.12
N LEU A 78 -5.86 -7.23 -5.87
CA LEU A 78 -5.10 -8.36 -6.38
C LEU A 78 -4.39 -7.97 -7.68
N VAL A 79 -3.07 -8.13 -7.70
CA VAL A 79 -2.24 -7.76 -8.86
C VAL A 79 -1.58 -9.00 -9.43
N ARG A 80 -1.78 -9.29 -10.71
CA ARG A 80 -0.96 -10.27 -11.46
C ARG A 80 0.07 -9.52 -12.28
N ILE A 81 1.32 -9.99 -12.23
CA ILE A 81 2.42 -9.46 -13.01
C ILE A 81 2.93 -10.61 -13.89
N ASP A 82 3.01 -10.36 -15.19
CA ASP A 82 3.61 -11.28 -16.17
C ASP A 82 4.86 -10.62 -16.77
N PRO A 83 6.06 -10.99 -16.28
CA PRO A 83 7.33 -10.44 -16.76
C PRO A 83 7.61 -10.74 -18.24
N ASN A 84 7.08 -11.84 -18.79
CA ASN A 84 7.35 -12.25 -20.17
C ASN A 84 6.55 -11.40 -21.16
N THR A 85 5.28 -11.16 -20.86
CA THR A 85 4.40 -10.35 -21.71
C THR A 85 4.44 -8.85 -21.36
N LYS A 86 5.09 -8.48 -20.26
CA LYS A 86 5.14 -7.11 -19.71
C LYS A 86 3.75 -6.55 -19.40
N GLN A 87 2.81 -7.45 -19.09
CA GLN A 87 1.43 -7.12 -18.76
C GLN A 87 1.21 -7.27 -17.25
N ALA A 88 0.43 -6.35 -16.69
CA ALA A 88 -0.08 -6.48 -15.34
C ALA A 88 -1.60 -6.36 -15.33
N THR A 89 -2.25 -7.04 -14.40
CA THR A 89 -3.69 -6.89 -14.15
C THR A 89 -3.94 -6.57 -12.69
N MET A 90 -4.67 -5.50 -12.42
CA MET A 90 -5.13 -5.10 -11.09
C MET A 90 -6.62 -5.32 -10.96
N LEU A 91 -7.04 -6.08 -9.96
CA LEU A 91 -8.43 -6.31 -9.59
C LEU A 91 -8.69 -5.69 -8.21
N SER A 92 -9.46 -4.62 -8.16
CA SER A 92 -9.97 -4.08 -6.90
C SER A 92 -11.14 -4.93 -6.41
N ILE A 93 -10.99 -5.48 -5.21
CA ILE A 93 -12.00 -6.26 -4.52
C ILE A 93 -12.71 -5.34 -3.52
N PRO A 94 -14.03 -5.08 -3.69
CA PRO A 94 -14.76 -4.20 -2.79
C PRO A 94 -14.72 -4.71 -1.35
N ARG A 95 -14.38 -3.84 -0.40
CA ARG A 95 -14.23 -4.22 1.03
C ARG A 95 -15.52 -4.77 1.66
N ASP A 96 -16.66 -4.34 1.13
CA ASP A 96 -18.02 -4.66 1.60
C ASP A 96 -18.62 -5.89 0.88
N LEU A 97 -17.82 -6.58 0.03
CA LEU A 97 -18.24 -7.80 -0.66
C LEU A 97 -18.62 -8.89 0.34
N TRP A 98 -19.84 -9.42 0.25
CA TRP A 98 -20.37 -10.46 1.14
C TRP A 98 -19.93 -11.85 0.69
N VAL A 99 -19.07 -12.48 1.48
CA VAL A 99 -18.37 -13.72 1.12
C VAL A 99 -18.29 -14.69 2.29
N GLN A 100 -17.92 -15.94 2.01
CA GLN A 100 -17.56 -16.89 3.04
C GLN A 100 -16.09 -16.66 3.45
N ILE A 101 -15.86 -16.37 4.71
CA ILE A 101 -14.52 -16.20 5.29
C ILE A 101 -14.15 -17.53 5.98
N PRO A 102 -13.04 -18.17 5.60
CA PRO A 102 -12.56 -19.39 6.25
C PRO A 102 -12.47 -19.20 7.78
N ASN A 103 -12.92 -20.21 8.54
CA ASN A 103 -12.94 -20.22 10.01
C ASN A 103 -13.82 -19.17 10.71
N GLN A 104 -14.43 -18.22 9.98
CA GLN A 104 -15.30 -17.18 10.54
C GLN A 104 -16.77 -17.27 10.09
N GLY A 105 -17.04 -17.81 8.89
CA GLY A 105 -18.39 -17.88 8.31
C GLY A 105 -18.68 -16.74 7.33
N TRP A 106 -19.94 -16.37 7.14
CA TRP A 106 -20.30 -15.31 6.18
C TRP A 106 -20.05 -13.90 6.76
N GLY A 107 -19.42 -13.05 5.97
CA GLY A 107 -19.04 -11.70 6.38
C GLY A 107 -18.67 -10.81 5.20
N LYS A 108 -18.42 -9.53 5.49
CA LYS A 108 -17.75 -8.64 4.53
C LYS A 108 -16.30 -9.06 4.41
N ILE A 109 -15.78 -9.17 3.19
CA ILE A 109 -14.42 -9.67 2.97
C ILE A 109 -13.35 -8.86 3.73
N SER A 110 -13.58 -7.56 3.99
CA SER A 110 -12.72 -6.72 4.84
C SER A 110 -12.49 -7.26 6.25
N TRP A 111 -13.41 -8.05 6.79
CA TRP A 111 -13.33 -8.65 8.12
C TRP A 111 -12.40 -9.84 8.17
N ALA A 112 -12.02 -10.42 7.03
CA ALA A 112 -11.12 -11.58 6.99
C ALA A 112 -9.75 -11.29 7.64
N TYR A 113 -9.35 -10.03 7.70
CA TYR A 113 -8.15 -9.61 8.41
C TYR A 113 -8.25 -9.80 9.94
N GLN A 114 -9.45 -9.77 10.52
CA GLN A 114 -9.65 -9.99 11.96
C GLN A 114 -9.42 -11.44 12.36
N GLU A 115 -9.70 -12.40 11.47
CA GLU A 115 -9.59 -13.84 11.74
C GLU A 115 -8.13 -14.33 11.73
N GLY A 116 -7.27 -13.73 10.91
CA GLY A 116 -5.90 -14.23 10.73
C GLY A 116 -4.89 -13.21 10.20
N GLY A 117 -5.16 -11.92 10.38
CA GLY A 117 -4.37 -10.85 9.77
C GLY A 117 -4.31 -11.00 8.26
N THR A 118 -3.13 -10.80 7.68
CA THR A 118 -2.91 -10.96 6.24
C THR A 118 -3.29 -12.35 5.75
N GLN A 119 -3.01 -13.41 6.52
CA GLN A 119 -3.31 -14.79 6.09
C GLN A 119 -4.81 -15.04 6.00
N GLY A 120 -5.61 -14.46 6.89
CA GLY A 120 -7.06 -14.51 6.80
C GLY A 120 -7.58 -13.81 5.54
N ALA A 121 -7.04 -12.64 5.19
CA ALA A 121 -7.38 -11.93 3.96
C ALA A 121 -7.00 -12.71 2.69
N ILE A 122 -5.80 -13.30 2.66
CA ILE A 122 -5.35 -14.17 1.56
C ILE A 122 -6.29 -15.36 1.40
N ALA A 123 -6.57 -16.09 2.49
CA ALA A 123 -7.43 -17.27 2.44
C ALA A 123 -8.86 -16.93 1.97
N ALA A 124 -9.40 -15.77 2.36
CA ALA A 124 -10.70 -15.30 1.88
C ALA A 124 -10.66 -14.98 0.37
N VAL A 125 -9.60 -14.33 -0.13
CA VAL A 125 -9.45 -14.06 -1.57
C VAL A 125 -9.31 -15.38 -2.34
N GLU A 126 -8.37 -16.25 -1.98
CA GLU A 126 -8.10 -17.49 -2.69
C GLU A 126 -9.34 -18.40 -2.75
N SER A 127 -10.03 -18.60 -1.62
CA SER A 127 -11.19 -19.49 -1.54
C SER A 127 -12.40 -19.00 -2.35
N ASN A 128 -12.67 -17.70 -2.36
CA ASN A 128 -13.85 -17.15 -3.04
C ASN A 128 -13.61 -16.92 -4.53
N PHE A 129 -12.44 -16.33 -4.87
CA PHE A 129 -12.06 -15.97 -6.23
C PHE A 129 -11.42 -17.13 -7.01
N GLN A 130 -11.06 -18.22 -6.33
CA GLN A 130 -10.43 -19.41 -6.93
C GLN A 130 -9.12 -19.08 -7.65
N VAL A 131 -8.26 -18.32 -6.97
CA VAL A 131 -6.94 -17.91 -7.44
C VAL A 131 -5.91 -18.24 -6.38
N HIS A 132 -4.64 -18.27 -6.79
CA HIS A 132 -3.52 -18.31 -5.85
C HIS A 132 -3.00 -16.89 -5.59
N VAL A 133 -2.48 -16.65 -4.39
CA VAL A 133 -1.76 -15.44 -4.01
C VAL A 133 -0.33 -15.81 -3.63
N ASP A 134 0.65 -15.42 -4.45
CA ASP A 134 2.06 -15.73 -4.20
C ASP A 134 2.67 -14.83 -3.12
N ASP A 135 2.29 -13.56 -3.12
CA ASP A 135 2.83 -12.55 -2.20
C ASP A 135 1.76 -11.58 -1.70
N TYR A 136 2.10 -10.81 -0.67
CA TYR A 136 1.27 -9.72 -0.21
C TYR A 136 2.09 -8.48 0.15
N VAL A 137 1.43 -7.32 0.10
CA VAL A 137 1.89 -6.09 0.73
C VAL A 137 0.72 -5.53 1.53
N TRP A 138 0.93 -5.32 2.82
CA TRP A 138 0.03 -4.61 3.70
C TRP A 138 0.62 -3.25 4.04
N ILE A 139 -0.20 -2.21 4.00
CA ILE A 139 0.18 -0.84 4.33
C ILE A 139 -0.87 -0.16 5.21
N GLY A 140 -0.40 0.46 6.29
CA GLY A 140 -1.19 1.34 7.16
C GLY A 140 -1.29 2.76 6.60
N LEU A 141 -2.04 3.63 7.28
CA LEU A 141 -2.26 5.00 6.83
C LEU A 141 -0.95 5.80 6.80
N ASN A 142 -0.19 5.75 7.90
CA ASN A 142 1.09 6.46 7.99
C ASN A 142 2.13 5.86 7.04
N GLY A 143 2.09 4.54 6.83
CA GLY A 143 2.91 3.87 5.82
C GLY A 143 2.73 4.47 4.43
N LEU A 144 1.48 4.68 4.01
CA LEU A 144 1.19 5.26 2.69
C LEU A 144 1.67 6.71 2.59
N VAL A 145 1.41 7.53 3.61
CA VAL A 145 1.86 8.94 3.65
C VAL A 145 3.37 9.00 3.51
N ARG A 146 4.10 8.26 4.36
CA ARG A 146 5.57 8.24 4.35
C ARG A 146 6.14 7.71 3.04
N LEU A 147 5.50 6.71 2.43
CA LEU A 147 5.94 6.16 1.14
C LEU A 147 5.87 7.22 0.05
N VAL A 148 4.73 7.92 -0.06
CA VAL A 148 4.56 8.98 -1.06
C VAL A 148 5.51 10.15 -0.80
N ASP A 149 5.66 10.59 0.45
CA ASP A 149 6.60 11.67 0.80
C ASP A 149 8.04 11.30 0.47
N LYS A 150 8.44 10.03 0.68
CA LYS A 150 9.78 9.53 0.38
C LYS A 150 10.07 9.48 -1.12
N LEU A 151 9.04 9.31 -1.94
CA LEU A 151 9.12 9.42 -3.40
C LEU A 151 9.18 10.88 -3.87
N GLY A 152 9.04 11.86 -2.95
CA GLY A 152 8.97 13.28 -3.28
C GLY A 152 7.58 13.72 -3.74
N GLY A 153 6.53 12.97 -3.36
CA GLY A 153 5.15 13.17 -3.83
C GLY A 153 4.81 12.31 -5.04
N VAL A 154 3.59 12.48 -5.56
CA VAL A 154 3.08 11.78 -6.75
C VAL A 154 2.33 12.72 -7.68
N ASN A 155 2.48 12.50 -8.98
CA ASN A 155 1.72 13.22 -10.00
C ASN A 155 0.46 12.45 -10.42
N LEU A 156 -0.70 13.09 -10.32
CA LEU A 156 -2.01 12.51 -10.61
C LEU A 156 -2.84 13.43 -11.51
N GLN A 157 -3.66 12.83 -12.37
CA GLN A 157 -4.69 13.54 -13.12
C GLN A 157 -6.05 13.34 -12.44
N VAL A 158 -6.49 14.31 -11.67
CA VAL A 158 -7.80 14.26 -11.02
C VAL A 158 -8.88 14.56 -12.05
N THR A 159 -9.72 13.58 -12.37
CA THR A 159 -10.80 13.76 -13.35
C THR A 159 -12.09 14.23 -12.71
N ASN A 160 -12.40 13.73 -11.52
CA ASN A 160 -13.58 14.11 -10.74
C ASN A 160 -13.14 14.78 -9.44
N PRO A 161 -13.78 15.89 -9.04
CA PRO A 161 -13.45 16.53 -7.77
C PRO A 161 -13.78 15.60 -6.61
N VAL A 162 -12.94 15.62 -5.58
CA VAL A 162 -13.23 14.99 -4.30
C VAL A 162 -13.63 16.09 -3.33
N MET A 163 -14.83 15.98 -2.76
CA MET A 163 -15.35 16.91 -1.76
C MET A 163 -15.89 16.13 -0.58
N ASP A 164 -15.09 16.00 0.47
CA ASP A 164 -15.45 15.23 1.67
C ASP A 164 -15.57 16.15 2.87
N ASN A 165 -16.80 16.40 3.33
CA ASN A 165 -17.05 17.27 4.48
C ASN A 165 -16.80 16.59 5.84
N TYR A 166 -16.65 15.25 5.83
CA TYR A 166 -16.59 14.40 7.01
C TYR A 166 -15.37 13.49 6.94
N TYR A 167 -14.25 14.00 6.41
CA TYR A 167 -13.03 13.22 6.31
C TYR A 167 -12.49 12.96 7.72
N PRO A 168 -12.24 11.69 8.09
CA PRO A 168 -11.84 11.35 9.45
C PRO A 168 -10.41 11.80 9.76
N ALA A 169 -10.21 12.38 10.94
CA ALA A 169 -8.97 13.01 11.33
C ALA A 169 -7.96 12.02 11.94
N ASP A 170 -7.60 10.96 11.22
CA ASP A 170 -6.87 9.82 11.81
C ASP A 170 -5.36 9.98 11.89
N LEU A 171 -4.79 10.92 11.13
CA LEU A 171 -3.34 11.17 11.16
C LEU A 171 -2.90 12.08 12.31
N ASN A 172 -3.83 12.89 12.82
CA ASN A 172 -3.51 14.12 13.53
C ASN A 172 -4.33 14.34 14.80
N THR A 173 -5.25 13.43 15.14
CA THR A 173 -5.94 13.43 16.43
C THR A 173 -6.28 12.01 16.86
N THR A 174 -6.39 11.78 18.16
CA THR A 174 -6.92 10.56 18.77
C THR A 174 -8.43 10.62 18.98
N ASP A 175 -9.07 11.73 18.63
CA ASP A 175 -10.53 11.88 18.72
C ASP A 175 -11.22 10.95 17.70
N PRO A 176 -12.02 9.95 18.15
CA PRO A 176 -12.80 9.07 17.28
C PRO A 176 -13.88 9.79 16.48
N TYR A 177 -14.26 11.00 16.89
CA TYR A 177 -15.27 11.81 16.20
C TYR A 177 -14.68 13.02 15.46
N GLY A 178 -13.35 13.14 15.44
CA GLY A 178 -12.67 14.21 14.73
C GLY A 178 -12.83 14.06 13.22
N TYR A 179 -13.36 15.10 12.56
CA TYR A 179 -13.40 15.19 11.10
C TYR A 179 -13.06 16.59 10.63
N TYR A 180 -12.60 16.68 9.38
CA TYR A 180 -12.36 17.95 8.71
C TYR A 180 -12.79 17.87 7.24
N ARG A 181 -12.80 19.03 6.57
CA ARG A 181 -13.18 19.11 5.15
C ARG A 181 -11.95 18.90 4.27
N VAL A 182 -12.09 18.04 3.26
CA VAL A 182 -11.09 17.80 2.22
C VAL A 182 -11.69 18.18 0.87
N ALA A 183 -10.89 18.88 0.06
CA ALA A 183 -11.23 19.19 -1.32
C ALA A 183 -10.03 18.89 -2.21
N VAL A 184 -10.25 18.09 -3.25
CA VAL A 184 -9.28 17.87 -4.33
C VAL A 184 -9.95 18.27 -5.64
N LEU A 185 -9.42 19.29 -6.29
CA LEU A 185 -10.00 19.84 -7.52
C LEU A 185 -9.55 19.03 -8.75
N PRO A 186 -10.33 19.05 -9.85
CA PRO A 186 -9.93 18.40 -11.09
C PRO A 186 -8.71 19.07 -11.72
N GLY A 187 -7.86 18.29 -12.36
CA GLY A 187 -6.65 18.76 -13.03
C GLY A 187 -5.43 17.89 -12.75
N ALA A 188 -4.34 18.19 -13.46
CA ALA A 188 -3.02 17.65 -13.12
C ALA A 188 -2.61 18.24 -11.76
N THR A 189 -2.32 17.38 -10.80
CA THR A 189 -1.99 17.76 -9.43
C THR A 189 -0.81 16.93 -8.94
N HIS A 190 0.15 17.62 -8.32
CA HIS A 190 1.19 16.98 -7.54
C HIS A 190 0.72 16.89 -6.09
N MET A 191 0.74 15.69 -5.51
CA MET A 191 0.27 15.43 -4.15
C MET A 191 1.41 14.88 -3.29
N ASP A 192 1.59 15.47 -2.10
CA ASP A 192 2.35 14.84 -1.02
C ASP A 192 1.56 13.66 -0.42
N GLY A 193 2.15 12.98 0.56
CA GLY A 193 1.56 11.79 1.16
C GLY A 193 0.23 12.03 1.86
N VAL A 194 0.06 13.17 2.52
CA VAL A 194 -1.20 13.51 3.20
C VAL A 194 -2.31 13.76 2.19
N HIS A 195 -2.03 14.56 1.15
CA HIS A 195 -2.99 14.84 0.10
C HIS A 195 -3.32 13.60 -0.74
N ALA A 196 -2.33 12.73 -1.01
CA ALA A 196 -2.55 11.45 -1.68
C ALA A 196 -3.44 10.52 -0.84
N LEU A 197 -3.21 10.43 0.48
CA LEU A 197 -4.06 9.66 1.38
C LEU A 197 -5.50 10.18 1.39
N GLN A 198 -5.66 11.50 1.52
CA GLN A 198 -6.95 12.17 1.45
C GLN A 198 -7.68 11.85 0.15
N TYR A 199 -6.95 11.89 -0.97
CA TYR A 199 -7.48 11.57 -2.28
C TYR A 199 -7.94 10.11 -2.41
N VAL A 200 -7.30 9.12 -1.78
CA VAL A 200 -7.70 7.71 -1.93
C VAL A 200 -8.58 7.16 -0.80
N ARG A 201 -8.73 7.88 0.32
CA ARG A 201 -9.65 7.51 1.42
C ARG A 201 -11.02 8.15 1.31
N SER A 202 -11.11 9.35 0.75
CA SER A 202 -12.37 10.11 0.68
C SER A 202 -13.43 9.32 -0.07
N ARG A 203 -14.63 9.26 0.51
CA ARG A 203 -15.76 8.44 0.04
C ARG A 203 -17.06 9.23 -0.07
N HIS A 204 -17.18 10.33 0.66
CA HIS A 204 -18.37 11.18 0.62
C HIS A 204 -18.32 12.09 -0.61
N GLY A 205 -19.45 12.25 -1.29
CA GLY A 205 -19.58 13.16 -2.44
C GLY A 205 -19.13 12.59 -3.80
N ASP A 206 -18.67 11.34 -3.86
CA ASP A 206 -18.30 10.71 -5.13
C ASP A 206 -19.50 10.01 -5.79
N ALA A 207 -19.70 10.25 -7.09
CA ALA A 207 -20.90 9.82 -7.83
C ALA A 207 -21.06 8.28 -7.89
N ARG A 208 -19.97 7.51 -7.70
CA ARG A 208 -19.98 6.04 -7.66
C ARG A 208 -19.49 5.45 -6.34
N GLY A 209 -19.44 6.26 -5.27
CA GLY A 209 -19.08 5.82 -3.92
C GLY A 209 -17.77 5.01 -3.86
N ASP A 210 -17.84 3.79 -3.32
CA ASP A 210 -16.67 2.92 -3.07
C ASP A 210 -15.93 2.52 -4.36
N PHE A 211 -16.64 2.41 -5.49
CA PHE A 211 -16.03 2.03 -6.76
C PHE A 211 -15.11 3.12 -7.31
N ALA A 212 -15.51 4.38 -7.20
CA ALA A 212 -14.65 5.49 -7.60
C ALA A 212 -13.45 5.64 -6.66
N ARG A 213 -13.59 5.26 -5.38
CA ARG A 213 -12.45 5.12 -4.47
C ARG A 213 -11.49 4.03 -4.93
N SER A 214 -11.98 2.86 -5.35
CA SER A 214 -11.14 1.80 -5.92
C SER A 214 -10.37 2.27 -7.16
N GLU A 215 -11.00 3.02 -8.06
CA GLU A 215 -10.33 3.57 -9.24
C GLU A 215 -9.22 4.57 -8.86
N ARG A 216 -9.48 5.45 -7.89
CA ARG A 216 -8.47 6.39 -7.37
C ARG A 216 -7.29 5.67 -6.71
N GLN A 217 -7.56 4.58 -5.99
CA GLN A 217 -6.50 3.74 -5.41
C GLN A 217 -5.63 3.10 -6.50
N GLN A 218 -6.24 2.53 -7.55
CA GLN A 218 -5.49 2.01 -8.70
C GLN A 218 -4.72 3.11 -9.44
N GLN A 219 -5.28 4.32 -9.53
CA GLN A 219 -4.59 5.48 -10.10
C GLN A 219 -3.36 5.88 -9.27
N LEU A 220 -3.50 5.93 -7.95
CA LEU A 220 -2.38 6.20 -7.04
C LEU A 220 -1.28 5.15 -7.18
N LEU A 221 -1.62 3.86 -7.29
CA LEU A 221 -0.62 2.80 -7.51
C LEU A 221 0.18 3.01 -8.80
N LEU A 222 -0.48 3.44 -9.89
CA LEU A 222 0.20 3.76 -11.14
C LEU A 222 1.13 4.96 -11.01
N SER A 223 0.73 5.99 -10.27
CA SER A 223 1.60 7.14 -10.00
C SER A 223 2.77 6.78 -9.09
N ILE A 224 2.54 6.01 -8.02
CA ILE A 224 3.62 5.49 -7.15
C ILE A 224 4.63 4.70 -7.97
N LYS A 225 4.18 3.83 -8.86
CA LYS A 225 5.07 3.09 -9.78
C LYS A 225 5.88 4.04 -10.66
N ALA A 226 5.25 5.07 -11.22
CA ALA A 226 5.95 6.03 -12.08
C ALA A 226 7.03 6.80 -11.32
N GLU A 227 6.77 7.22 -10.08
CA GLU A 227 7.79 7.89 -9.25
C GLU A 227 8.86 6.90 -8.75
N ALA A 228 8.46 5.67 -8.41
CA ALA A 228 9.36 4.62 -7.95
C ALA A 228 10.34 4.15 -9.04
N ALA A 229 10.03 4.38 -10.31
CA ALA A 229 10.96 4.15 -11.41
C ALA A 229 12.26 4.98 -11.31
N HIS A 230 12.24 6.05 -10.53
CA HIS A 230 13.41 6.89 -10.25
C HIS A 230 14.23 6.40 -9.04
N LEU A 231 13.71 5.44 -8.26
CA LEU A 231 14.43 4.85 -7.13
C LEU A 231 15.51 3.88 -7.60
N ASN A 232 16.63 3.88 -6.87
CA ASN A 232 17.66 2.89 -7.06
C ASN A 232 17.49 1.73 -6.06
N ALA A 233 17.98 0.55 -6.42
CA ALA A 233 18.01 -0.62 -5.52
C ALA A 233 18.73 -0.37 -4.18
N ALA A 234 19.59 0.65 -4.12
CA ALA A 234 20.29 1.10 -2.92
C ALA A 234 19.40 1.84 -1.92
N ASP A 235 18.25 2.40 -2.37
CA ASP A 235 17.32 3.14 -1.51
C ASP A 235 16.40 2.20 -0.71
N LEU A 236 16.22 0.96 -1.18
CA LEU A 236 15.30 -0.03 -0.62
C LEU A 236 15.52 -0.37 0.86
N PRO A 237 16.77 -0.60 1.36
CA PRO A 237 16.97 -0.88 2.78
C PRO A 237 16.57 0.31 3.67
N SER A 238 16.85 1.54 3.21
CA SER A 238 16.46 2.76 3.94
C SER A 238 14.94 2.92 3.97
N LEU A 239 14.26 2.51 2.89
CA LEU A 239 12.81 2.52 2.76
C LEU A 239 12.19 1.48 3.71
N ALA A 240 12.69 0.25 3.71
CA ALA A 240 12.22 -0.83 4.59
C ALA A 240 12.39 -0.49 6.08
N GLY A 241 13.54 0.08 6.48
CA GLY A 241 13.79 0.48 7.86
C GLY A 241 12.96 1.68 8.33
N ALA A 242 12.63 2.62 7.42
CA ALA A 242 11.88 3.83 7.76
C ALA A 242 10.39 3.60 8.06
N PHE A 243 9.86 2.42 7.69
CA PHE A 243 8.43 2.14 7.81
C PHE A 243 8.02 1.41 9.09
N ASN A 244 8.93 1.00 9.96
CA ASN A 244 8.69 0.58 11.36
C ASN A 244 7.31 -0.08 11.67
N GLY A 245 6.92 -1.13 10.92
CA GLY A 245 5.66 -1.86 11.14
C GLY A 245 4.42 -1.33 10.39
N GLU A 246 4.52 -0.18 9.73
CA GLU A 246 3.49 0.44 8.87
C GLU A 246 3.37 -0.23 7.50
N ILE A 247 4.38 -1.02 7.11
CA ILE A 247 4.37 -1.86 5.93
C ILE A 247 4.77 -3.27 6.33
N LYS A 248 4.02 -4.27 5.88
CA LYS A 248 4.30 -5.70 6.06
C LYS A 248 4.25 -6.37 4.70
N THR A 249 5.21 -7.22 4.37
CA THR A 249 5.27 -7.87 3.05
C THR A 249 5.94 -9.24 3.15
N SER A 250 5.54 -10.16 2.29
CA SER A 250 6.27 -11.42 2.06
C SER A 250 7.41 -11.26 1.04
N ILE A 251 7.43 -10.15 0.29
CA ILE A 251 8.41 -9.91 -0.77
C ILE A 251 9.78 -9.63 -0.14
N GLY A 252 10.71 -10.56 -0.33
CA GLY A 252 12.11 -10.39 0.07
C GLY A 252 12.83 -9.28 -0.70
N LEU A 253 13.90 -8.76 -0.11
CA LEU A 253 14.67 -7.62 -0.67
C LEU A 253 15.14 -7.88 -2.11
N ASP A 254 15.58 -9.11 -2.42
CA ASP A 254 16.05 -9.44 -3.75
C ASP A 254 14.93 -9.43 -4.79
N LYS A 255 13.76 -10.00 -4.46
CA LYS A 255 12.58 -9.92 -5.32
C LYS A 255 12.16 -8.47 -5.50
N ALA A 256 12.16 -7.65 -4.45
CA ALA A 256 11.85 -6.22 -4.56
C ALA A 256 12.81 -5.47 -5.51
N ARG A 257 14.13 -5.72 -5.41
CA ARG A 257 15.12 -5.14 -6.33
C ARG A 257 14.89 -5.57 -7.78
N ALA A 258 14.60 -6.85 -8.00
CA ALA A 258 14.26 -7.37 -9.31
C ALA A 258 12.96 -6.77 -9.88
N LEU A 259 11.97 -6.47 -9.03
CA LEU A 259 10.75 -5.80 -9.48
C LEU A 259 10.99 -4.35 -9.87
N ILE A 260 11.86 -3.63 -9.15
CA ILE A 260 12.27 -2.27 -9.52
C ILE A 260 12.96 -2.27 -10.89
N SER A 261 13.87 -3.23 -11.15
CA SER A 261 14.62 -3.25 -12.41
C SER A 261 13.72 -3.46 -13.63
N ILE A 262 12.59 -4.16 -13.48
CA ILE A 262 11.59 -4.36 -14.54
C ILE A 262 10.41 -3.39 -14.46
N ALA A 263 10.32 -2.50 -13.47
CA ALA A 263 9.14 -1.66 -13.26
C ALA A 263 8.83 -0.76 -14.48
N ASN A 264 9.88 -0.29 -15.16
CA ASN A 264 9.80 0.53 -16.37
C ASN A 264 9.36 -0.23 -17.62
N ASP A 265 9.43 -1.57 -17.62
CA ASP A 265 8.96 -2.39 -18.74
C ASP A 265 7.43 -2.43 -18.82
N PHE A 266 6.76 -2.19 -17.70
CA PHE A 266 5.31 -2.06 -17.66
C PHE A 266 4.99 -0.59 -17.93
N SER A 267 4.21 -0.27 -18.94
CA SER A 267 3.71 1.10 -19.17
C SER A 267 2.23 1.18 -18.77
N GLY A 268 1.66 2.38 -18.60
CA GLY A 268 0.23 2.54 -18.27
C GLY A 268 -0.73 1.70 -19.14
N PRO A 269 -0.55 1.66 -20.49
CA PRO A 269 -1.34 0.83 -21.38
C PRO A 269 -1.20 -0.69 -21.16
N SER A 270 -0.12 -1.15 -20.54
CA SER A 270 0.11 -2.57 -20.24
C SER A 270 -0.41 -2.99 -18.85
N VAL A 271 -1.13 -2.10 -18.16
CA VAL A 271 -1.78 -2.40 -16.89
C VAL A 271 -3.30 -2.41 -17.06
N HIS A 272 -3.86 -3.61 -17.10
CA HIS A 272 -5.30 -3.81 -17.10
C HIS A 272 -5.87 -3.55 -15.70
N ARG A 273 -6.94 -2.75 -15.63
CA ARG A 273 -7.59 -2.33 -14.38
C ARG A 273 -9.02 -2.82 -14.34
N ILE A 274 -9.36 -3.55 -13.28
CA ILE A 274 -10.68 -4.15 -13.09
C ILE A 274 -11.24 -3.65 -11.75
N VAL A 275 -12.48 -3.17 -11.79
CA VAL A 275 -13.29 -2.84 -10.61
C VAL A 275 -14.61 -3.59 -10.75
N LEU A 276 -15.02 -4.28 -9.69
CA LEU A 276 -16.21 -5.15 -9.70
C LEU A 276 -17.52 -4.37 -9.55
N VAL A 277 -17.77 -3.42 -10.45
CA VAL A 277 -19.06 -2.71 -10.59
C VAL A 277 -20.14 -3.67 -11.13
N PRO A 278 -21.44 -3.32 -11.09
CA PRO A 278 -22.47 -4.09 -11.81
C PRO A 278 -22.05 -4.37 -13.28
N PRO A 279 -22.25 -5.59 -13.81
CA PRO A 279 -23.04 -6.69 -13.24
C PRO A 279 -22.28 -7.64 -12.29
N TYR A 280 -21.03 -7.37 -11.96
CA TYR A 280 -20.24 -8.27 -11.09
C TYR A 280 -20.73 -8.26 -9.63
N THR A 281 -21.29 -7.13 -9.19
CA THR A 281 -21.85 -6.97 -7.85
C THR A 281 -23.18 -6.23 -7.90
N SER A 282 -23.97 -6.40 -6.85
CA SER A 282 -25.19 -5.64 -6.59
C SER A 282 -25.28 -5.23 -5.12
N ASP A 283 -25.91 -4.09 -4.85
CA ASP A 283 -26.19 -3.69 -3.47
C ASP A 283 -27.11 -4.71 -2.78
N GLY A 284 -26.89 -4.93 -1.48
CA GLY A 284 -27.68 -5.84 -0.67
C GLY A 284 -27.74 -5.43 0.79
N TRP A 285 -28.65 -6.07 1.54
CA TRP A 285 -28.80 -5.88 2.97
C TRP A 285 -28.84 -7.24 3.67
N VAL A 286 -27.82 -7.53 4.49
CA VAL A 286 -27.68 -8.82 5.17
C VAL A 286 -27.31 -8.55 6.62
N ALA A 287 -27.96 -9.26 7.56
CA ALA A 287 -27.66 -9.15 9.00
C ALA A 287 -27.63 -7.69 9.55
N GLY A 288 -28.51 -6.82 9.04
CA GLY A 288 -28.64 -5.44 9.54
C GLY A 288 -27.61 -4.45 8.97
N GLN A 289 -26.87 -4.81 7.93
CA GLN A 289 -25.86 -3.96 7.31
C GLN A 289 -25.96 -3.97 5.78
N SER A 290 -25.56 -2.86 5.17
CA SER A 290 -25.36 -2.77 3.73
C SER A 290 -24.11 -3.55 3.31
N VAL A 291 -24.24 -4.33 2.24
CA VAL A 291 -23.20 -5.20 1.68
C VAL A 291 -23.23 -5.15 0.15
N LEU A 292 -22.14 -5.60 -0.49
CA LEU A 292 -22.14 -5.90 -1.93
C LEU A 292 -22.26 -7.41 -2.13
N LEU A 293 -23.31 -7.83 -2.82
CA LEU A 293 -23.53 -9.23 -3.16
C LEU A 293 -22.75 -9.57 -4.44
N PRO A 294 -21.87 -10.59 -4.43
CA PRO A 294 -21.13 -11.02 -5.63
C PRO A 294 -22.01 -11.84 -6.59
N ASP A 295 -21.87 -11.60 -7.88
CA ASP A 295 -22.28 -12.55 -8.93
C ASP A 295 -21.07 -13.42 -9.33
N TRP A 296 -20.93 -14.57 -8.68
CA TRP A 296 -19.81 -15.48 -8.94
C TRP A 296 -19.80 -16.08 -10.34
N ASN A 297 -20.94 -16.14 -11.04
CA ASN A 297 -21.01 -16.62 -12.41
C ASN A 297 -20.36 -15.62 -13.39
N GLN A 298 -20.29 -14.34 -13.01
CA GLN A 298 -19.61 -13.29 -13.78
C GLN A 298 -18.17 -13.08 -13.29
N ILE A 299 -17.97 -13.09 -11.96
CA ILE A 299 -16.66 -12.81 -11.36
C ILE A 299 -15.65 -13.91 -11.66
N ARG A 300 -15.98 -15.19 -11.45
CA ARG A 300 -14.98 -16.27 -11.58
C ARG A 300 -14.44 -16.44 -12.99
N PRO A 301 -15.26 -16.38 -14.07
CA PRO A 301 -14.72 -16.41 -15.43
C PRO A 301 -13.80 -15.23 -15.74
N LEU A 302 -14.14 -14.01 -15.27
CA LEU A 302 -13.30 -12.82 -15.41
C LEU A 302 -11.95 -13.03 -14.73
N VAL A 303 -11.99 -13.52 -13.49
CA VAL A 303 -10.81 -13.77 -12.67
C VAL A 303 -9.95 -14.85 -13.29
N HIS A 304 -10.53 -15.99 -13.67
CA HIS A 304 -9.79 -17.07 -14.30
C HIS A 304 -9.09 -16.59 -15.57
N LYS A 305 -9.79 -15.88 -16.47
CA LYS A 305 -9.18 -15.30 -17.68
C LYS A 305 -8.02 -14.34 -17.38
N SER A 306 -8.09 -13.60 -16.29
CA SER A 306 -7.15 -12.53 -15.97
C SER A 306 -6.00 -12.96 -15.06
N PHE A 307 -6.18 -14.05 -14.31
CA PHE A 307 -5.27 -14.50 -13.25
C PHE A 307 -4.74 -15.94 -13.41
N SER A 308 -5.14 -16.66 -14.46
CA SER A 308 -4.57 -17.96 -14.84
C SER A 308 -3.17 -17.86 -15.46
#